data_AF-A0A1M3KV69-F1
#
_entry.id   AF-A0A1M3KV69-F1
#
_cell.length_a   1.000
_cell.length_b   1.000
_cell.length_c   1.000
_cell.angle_alpha   90.00
_cell.angle_beta   90.00
_cell.angle_gamma   90.00
#
_symmetry.space_group_name_H-M   'P 1'
#
loop_
_entity.id
_entity.type
_entity.pdbx_description
1 polymer ?
#
loop_
_entity_poly.entity_id
_entity_poly.type
_entity_poly.pdbx_seq_one_letter_code
_entity_poly.pdbx_strand_id
1 'polypeptide(L)'
;MDMALDEARRAAEAGDVPVGCVIVRGDDVVGRGGNEIERTGDPTRHAEIVAIAEAVAVTGEKFLSDCTLYVTLEPCSMCAGAIVLARVPTIVYGATDEKTGACRSLFEIADDPRLNHRCIVRTGIRAEEAAALLSGFFATQRGGTSQASRRPLPERSPDQRPAPALYLVPTPIGNLEDITVRGLKLLRAADIVLCEDTRHTGQLLRQYGAQGGRLVSNHEHNERERVRDVVRWVGEGKIVALVSDAGMPGISDPGYRAVHGCIDAGVPVVALPGATAAMTAAAASGLPTDALYFGGFLPQKKGRGLALERLAARAETVILYESPHRILQLLEELEHVAGSGRRIVIARELSKMHEEYLRGTVAEVRAVVEARGGIKGECVVLVAGSATEE
;
A
#
# COMPACT_ATOMS: atom_id res chain seq x y z
N MET A 1 33.56 -8.25 13.94
CA MET A 1 32.31 -8.83 13.40
C MET A 1 31.65 -9.78 14.40
N ASP A 2 32.35 -10.77 14.96
CA ASP A 2 31.74 -11.70 15.93
C ASP A 2 31.06 -10.99 17.12
N MET A 3 31.68 -9.93 17.65
CA MET A 3 31.08 -9.10 18.70
C MET A 3 29.81 -8.36 18.25
N ALA A 4 29.70 -7.99 16.97
CA ALA A 4 28.49 -7.38 16.41
C ALA A 4 27.38 -8.42 16.23
N LEU A 5 27.72 -9.68 15.92
CA LEU A 5 26.77 -10.80 15.97
C LEU A 5 26.27 -11.04 17.41
N ASP A 6 27.11 -10.85 18.43
CA ASP A 6 26.69 -10.94 19.84
C ASP A 6 25.72 -9.82 20.23
N GLU A 7 25.94 -8.57 19.76
CA GLU A 7 24.96 -7.48 19.93
C GLU A 7 23.64 -7.79 19.20
N ALA A 8 23.72 -8.35 17.99
CA ALA A 8 22.53 -8.75 17.21
C ALA A 8 21.71 -9.82 17.94
N ARG A 9 22.36 -10.81 18.58
CA ARG A 9 21.67 -11.81 19.40
C ARG A 9 21.01 -11.19 20.63
N ARG A 10 21.68 -10.25 21.30
CA ARG A 10 21.10 -9.50 22.43
C ARG A 10 19.89 -8.66 22.02
N ALA A 11 19.93 -8.01 20.85
CA ALA A 11 18.76 -7.32 20.29
C ALA A 11 17.60 -8.30 20.07
N ALA A 12 17.89 -9.47 19.49
CA ALA A 12 16.92 -10.54 19.27
C ALA A 12 16.24 -11.01 20.56
N GLU A 13 17.05 -11.29 21.59
CA GLU A 13 16.58 -11.72 22.92
C GLU A 13 15.66 -10.70 23.59
N ALA A 14 15.89 -9.41 23.29
CA ALA A 14 15.08 -8.31 23.79
C ALA A 14 13.86 -7.97 22.90
N GLY A 15 13.63 -8.74 21.83
CA GLY A 15 12.47 -8.59 20.93
C GLY A 15 12.68 -7.68 19.73
N ASP A 16 13.86 -7.08 19.56
CA ASP A 16 14.21 -6.22 18.45
C ASP A 16 14.81 -7.01 17.26
N VAL A 17 14.68 -6.48 16.05
CA VAL A 17 15.30 -7.06 14.84
C VAL A 17 16.81 -7.26 15.07
N PRO A 18 17.41 -8.43 14.78
CA PRO A 18 18.77 -8.80 15.21
C PRO A 18 19.83 -8.14 14.32
N VAL A 19 19.94 -6.83 14.42
CA VAL A 19 21.04 -6.05 13.87
C VAL A 19 21.90 -5.62 15.03
N GLY A 20 23.20 -5.84 14.89
CA GLY A 20 24.19 -5.50 15.89
C GLY A 20 25.35 -4.76 15.24
N CYS A 21 25.92 -3.82 15.98
CA CYS A 21 26.97 -2.93 15.55
C CYS A 21 28.02 -2.80 16.65
N VAL A 22 29.29 -2.78 16.26
CA VAL A 22 30.43 -2.52 17.14
C VAL A 22 31.37 -1.55 16.45
N ILE A 23 31.81 -0.52 17.18
CA ILE A 23 32.81 0.44 16.73
C ILE A 23 34.08 0.20 17.52
N VAL A 24 35.19 0.04 16.79
CA VAL A 24 36.51 -0.20 17.37
C VAL A 24 37.48 0.93 17.01
N ARG A 25 38.37 1.27 17.94
CA ARG A 25 39.52 2.15 17.75
C ARG A 25 40.77 1.34 18.05
N GLY A 26 41.52 0.94 17.02
CA GLY A 26 42.56 -0.08 17.18
C GLY A 26 41.98 -1.39 17.69
N ASP A 27 42.48 -1.89 18.82
CA ASP A 27 42.00 -3.10 19.48
C ASP A 27 40.88 -2.83 20.51
N ASP A 28 40.59 -1.55 20.80
CA ASP A 28 39.61 -1.17 21.81
C ASP A 28 38.21 -1.06 21.21
N VAL A 29 37.22 -1.69 21.86
CA VAL A 29 35.81 -1.45 21.55
C VAL A 29 35.36 -0.17 22.23
N VAL A 30 35.02 0.83 21.42
CA VAL A 30 34.57 2.14 21.90
C VAL A 30 33.05 2.30 21.85
N GLY A 31 32.33 1.51 21.05
CA GLY A 31 30.87 1.53 21.02
C GLY A 31 30.26 0.22 20.59
N ARG A 32 29.06 -0.06 21.11
CA ARG A 32 28.24 -1.24 20.89
C ARG A 32 26.79 -0.81 20.74
N GLY A 33 26.07 -1.49 19.87
CA GLY A 33 24.66 -1.20 19.66
C GLY A 33 23.95 -2.37 19.06
N GLY A 34 22.82 -2.74 19.66
CA GLY A 34 21.78 -3.52 18.98
C GLY A 34 20.67 -2.59 18.49
N ASN A 35 19.82 -3.06 17.59
CA ASN A 35 18.55 -2.37 17.36
C ASN A 35 17.75 -2.30 18.67
N GLU A 36 17.05 -1.19 18.86
CA GLU A 36 16.19 -0.97 20.03
C GLU A 36 14.84 -0.34 19.68
N ILE A 37 14.47 -0.35 18.39
CA ILE A 37 13.28 0.31 17.85
C ILE A 37 12.01 -0.14 18.58
N GLU A 38 11.80 -1.44 18.74
CA GLU A 38 10.59 -2.02 19.33
C GLU A 38 10.57 -1.76 20.84
N ARG A 39 11.72 -1.92 21.50
CA ARG A 39 11.84 -1.70 22.95
C ARG A 39 11.61 -0.24 23.34
N THR A 40 12.11 0.72 22.56
CA THR A 40 12.04 2.14 22.92
C THR A 40 10.89 2.89 22.24
N GLY A 41 10.29 2.31 21.19
CA GLY A 41 9.29 2.99 20.36
C GLY A 41 9.87 4.15 19.53
N ASP A 42 11.20 4.24 19.41
CA ASP A 42 11.89 5.30 18.68
C ASP A 42 12.45 4.74 17.37
N PRO A 43 11.94 5.18 16.20
CA PRO A 43 12.33 4.64 14.90
C PRO A 43 13.79 4.94 14.52
N THR A 44 14.49 5.80 15.26
CA THR A 44 15.89 6.15 14.98
C THR A 44 16.90 5.22 15.67
N ARG A 45 16.46 4.38 16.61
CA ARG A 45 17.30 3.54 17.48
C ARG A 45 17.81 2.27 16.77
N HIS A 46 18.46 2.46 15.63
CA HIS A 46 19.16 1.41 14.91
C HIS A 46 20.52 1.11 15.54
N ALA A 47 21.04 -0.10 15.35
CA ALA A 47 22.29 -0.59 15.93
C ALA A 47 23.47 0.39 15.71
N GLU A 48 23.60 0.98 14.53
CA GLU A 48 24.68 1.92 14.21
C GLU A 48 24.52 3.24 14.95
N ILE A 49 23.28 3.75 15.08
CA ILE A 49 23.01 4.99 15.81
C ILE A 49 23.32 4.82 17.30
N VAL A 50 22.93 3.67 17.86
CA VAL A 50 23.21 3.33 19.27
C VAL A 50 24.71 3.20 19.50
N ALA A 51 25.42 2.48 18.62
CA ALA A 51 26.87 2.30 18.74
C ALA A 51 27.65 3.62 18.57
N ILE A 52 27.22 4.51 17.66
CA ILE A 52 27.81 5.85 17.51
C ILE A 52 27.58 6.67 18.78
N ALA A 53 26.37 6.66 19.34
CA ALA A 53 26.07 7.40 20.55
C ALA A 53 26.92 6.93 21.74
N GLU A 54 27.09 5.61 21.91
CA GLU A 54 27.98 5.07 22.94
C GLU A 54 29.45 5.43 22.67
N ALA A 55 29.93 5.30 21.44
CA ALA A 55 31.30 5.66 21.08
C ALA A 55 31.61 7.14 21.36
N VAL A 56 30.69 8.04 21.06
CA VAL A 56 30.83 9.47 21.38
C VAL A 56 30.87 9.69 22.90
N ALA A 57 30.05 8.96 23.66
CA ALA A 57 30.04 9.06 25.12
C ALA A 57 31.33 8.52 25.76
N VAL A 58 31.86 7.41 25.25
CA VAL A 58 33.07 6.75 25.76
C VAL A 58 34.33 7.54 25.39
N THR A 59 34.44 8.01 24.15
CA THR A 59 35.62 8.74 23.68
C THR A 59 35.61 10.22 24.07
N GLY A 60 34.43 10.79 24.32
CA GLY A 60 34.25 12.24 24.48
C GLY A 60 34.39 13.01 23.15
N GLU A 61 34.49 12.32 22.03
CA GLU A 61 34.72 12.90 20.71
C GLU A 61 33.49 12.72 19.82
N LYS A 62 33.09 13.80 19.13
CA LYS A 62 31.99 13.73 18.15
C LYS A 62 32.40 13.12 16.80
N PHE A 63 33.70 12.98 16.54
CA PHE A 63 34.24 12.44 15.30
C PHE A 63 35.07 11.20 15.60
N LEU A 64 34.73 10.10 14.95
CA LEU A 64 35.30 8.77 15.17
C LEU A 64 36.29 8.45 14.04
N SER A 65 37.21 9.38 13.78
CA SER A 65 38.02 9.42 12.53
C SER A 65 39.08 8.33 12.43
N ASP A 66 39.36 7.65 13.54
CA ASP A 66 40.32 6.55 13.69
C ASP A 66 39.62 5.22 14.00
N CYS A 67 38.30 5.15 13.81
CA CYS A 67 37.50 3.99 14.13
C CYS A 67 37.14 3.13 12.90
N THR A 68 36.79 1.87 13.15
CA THR A 68 36.10 1.01 12.17
C THR A 68 34.77 0.56 12.75
N LEU A 69 33.71 0.68 11.95
CA LEU A 69 32.38 0.21 12.30
C LEU A 69 32.12 -1.16 11.67
N TYR A 70 31.76 -2.13 12.50
CA TYR A 70 31.31 -3.46 12.10
C TYR A 70 29.83 -3.61 12.37
N VAL A 71 29.02 -3.89 11.36
CA VAL A 71 27.57 -4.08 11.50
C VAL A 71 27.12 -5.36 10.82
N THR A 72 26.12 -6.04 11.38
CA THR A 72 25.67 -7.33 10.83
C THR A 72 24.85 -7.18 9.55
N LEU A 73 24.17 -6.06 9.34
CA LEU A 73 23.35 -5.75 8.16
C LEU A 73 23.83 -4.46 7.49
N GLU A 74 23.67 -4.35 6.17
CA GLU A 74 23.97 -3.13 5.44
C GLU A 74 23.23 -1.90 6.01
N PRO A 75 23.93 -0.80 6.32
CA PRO A 75 23.30 0.42 6.84
C PRO A 75 22.25 1.02 5.89
N CYS A 76 21.11 1.42 6.46
CA CYS A 76 20.09 2.17 5.73
C CYS A 76 20.50 3.64 5.50
N SER A 77 19.70 4.41 4.75
CA SER A 77 20.06 5.80 4.39
C SER A 77 20.32 6.71 5.59
N MET A 78 19.57 6.52 6.69
CA MET A 78 19.77 7.25 7.94
C MET A 78 21.11 6.89 8.59
N CYS A 79 21.38 5.59 8.78
CA CYS A 79 22.60 5.11 9.41
C CYS A 79 23.83 5.45 8.58
N ALA A 80 23.79 5.23 7.25
CA ALA A 80 24.87 5.60 6.34
C ALA A 80 25.21 7.11 6.44
N GLY A 81 24.19 7.97 6.46
CA GLY A 81 24.38 9.40 6.65
C GLY A 81 24.99 9.75 8.02
N ALA A 82 24.52 9.12 9.10
CA ALA A 82 25.04 9.32 10.45
C ALA A 82 26.51 8.89 10.56
N ILE A 83 26.89 7.76 9.95
CA ILE A 83 28.26 7.25 9.93
C ILE A 83 29.19 8.24 9.21
N VAL A 84 28.78 8.78 8.07
CA VAL A 84 29.53 9.80 7.32
C VAL A 84 29.71 11.07 8.17
N LEU A 85 28.65 11.53 8.84
CA LEU A 85 28.69 12.72 9.69
C LEU A 85 29.55 12.53 10.95
N ALA A 86 29.57 11.31 11.50
CA ALA A 86 30.47 10.89 12.58
C ALA A 86 31.91 10.68 12.11
N ARG A 87 32.17 10.74 10.79
CA ARG A 87 33.47 10.57 10.14
C ARG A 87 34.13 9.22 10.40
N VAL A 88 33.34 8.15 10.55
CA VAL A 88 33.93 6.81 10.63
C VAL A 88 34.54 6.47 9.27
N PRO A 89 35.85 6.21 9.16
CA PRO A 89 36.51 6.02 7.87
C PRO A 89 36.18 4.67 7.22
N THR A 90 35.84 3.63 7.98
CA THR A 90 35.62 2.28 7.44
C THR A 90 34.31 1.68 7.96
N ILE A 91 33.48 1.21 7.03
CA ILE A 91 32.27 0.42 7.31
C ILE A 91 32.53 -1.01 6.86
N VAL A 92 32.32 -1.95 7.75
CA VAL A 92 32.34 -3.39 7.45
C VAL A 92 30.96 -3.94 7.76
N TYR A 93 30.22 -4.37 6.74
CA TYR A 93 28.92 -5.02 6.96
C TYR A 93 28.90 -6.49 6.55
N GLY A 94 28.07 -7.26 7.25
CA GLY A 94 27.87 -8.68 6.99
C GLY A 94 26.93 -8.93 5.81
N ALA A 95 25.63 -8.99 6.10
CA ALA A 95 24.58 -9.25 5.11
C ALA A 95 24.19 -7.98 4.33
N THR A 96 23.86 -8.16 3.05
CA THR A 96 23.29 -7.11 2.18
C THR A 96 21.82 -6.84 2.54
N ASP A 97 21.36 -5.59 2.41
CA ASP A 97 19.94 -5.24 2.52
C ASP A 97 19.41 -4.68 1.20
N GLU A 98 18.76 -5.54 0.40
CA GLU A 98 18.20 -5.18 -0.90
C GLU A 98 17.04 -4.17 -0.83
N LYS A 99 16.45 -3.95 0.35
CA LYS A 99 15.25 -3.12 0.52
C LYS A 99 15.53 -1.73 1.07
N THR A 100 16.51 -1.60 1.95
CA THR A 100 16.82 -0.30 2.57
C THR A 100 18.30 0.04 2.59
N GLY A 101 19.17 -0.88 2.17
CA GLY A 101 20.62 -0.73 2.16
C GLY A 101 21.08 0.44 1.30
N ALA A 102 21.88 1.32 1.89
CA ALA A 102 22.27 2.59 1.30
C ALA A 102 23.79 2.76 1.14
N CYS A 103 24.56 1.69 1.42
CA CYS A 103 26.00 1.70 1.14
C CYS A 103 26.29 1.22 -0.28
N ARG A 104 25.54 0.22 -0.77
CA ARG A 104 25.73 -0.41 -2.08
C ARG A 104 24.42 -0.80 -2.77
N SER A 105 23.37 -1.18 -2.02
CA SER A 105 22.19 -1.82 -2.61
C SER A 105 21.29 -0.89 -3.40
N LEU A 106 20.80 0.19 -2.79
CA LEU A 106 19.84 1.11 -3.41
C LEU A 106 20.38 2.52 -3.64
N PHE A 107 21.24 2.94 -2.72
CA PHE A 107 21.90 4.23 -2.71
C PHE A 107 23.39 3.96 -2.49
N GLU A 108 24.26 4.91 -2.77
CA GLU A 108 25.70 4.77 -2.54
C GLU A 108 26.16 5.92 -1.63
N ILE A 109 25.50 6.07 -0.48
CA ILE A 109 25.66 7.25 0.39
C ILE A 109 27.03 7.26 1.07
N ALA A 110 27.56 6.09 1.44
CA ALA A 110 28.75 6.00 2.26
C ALA A 110 30.02 6.59 1.62
N ASP A 111 30.14 6.54 0.28
CA ASP A 111 31.31 6.99 -0.47
C ASP A 111 30.98 7.92 -1.66
N ASP A 112 29.78 8.51 -1.66
CA ASP A 112 29.37 9.47 -2.68
C ASP A 112 30.43 10.58 -2.86
N PRO A 113 30.92 10.81 -4.09
CA PRO A 113 32.02 11.74 -4.36
C PRO A 113 31.68 13.20 -4.03
N ARG A 114 30.40 13.54 -3.84
CA ARG A 114 29.93 14.88 -3.48
C ARG A 114 30.05 15.17 -1.98
N LEU A 115 30.33 14.17 -1.15
CA LEU A 115 30.42 14.32 0.30
C LEU A 115 31.83 14.72 0.75
N ASN A 116 31.88 15.57 1.79
CA ASN A 116 33.14 16.03 2.40
C ASN A 116 33.91 14.90 3.09
N HIS A 117 33.19 13.90 3.61
CA HIS A 117 33.74 12.71 4.26
C HIS A 117 33.17 11.48 3.56
N ARG A 118 33.99 10.45 3.42
CA ARG A 118 33.65 9.22 2.69
C ARG A 118 34.18 8.03 3.45
N CYS A 119 33.44 6.94 3.41
CA CYS A 119 33.78 5.70 4.07
C CYS A 119 34.35 4.71 3.06
N ILE A 120 35.30 3.90 3.49
CA ILE A 120 35.68 2.67 2.79
C ILE A 120 34.67 1.61 3.19
N VAL A 121 33.86 1.14 2.23
CA VAL A 121 32.86 0.10 2.47
C VAL A 121 33.45 -1.27 2.14
N ARG A 122 33.42 -2.18 3.12
CA ARG A 122 33.77 -3.60 2.98
C ARG A 122 32.55 -4.45 3.32
N THR A 123 32.33 -5.50 2.55
CA THR A 123 31.10 -6.28 2.58
C THR A 123 31.43 -7.78 2.68
N GLY A 124 30.44 -8.62 3.01
CA GLY A 124 30.58 -10.07 2.91
C GLY A 124 31.22 -10.76 4.12
N ILE A 125 31.67 -10.02 5.13
CA ILE A 125 32.32 -10.59 6.32
C ILE A 125 31.27 -11.19 7.23
N ARG A 126 31.32 -12.51 7.46
CA ARG A 126 30.29 -13.24 8.21
C ARG A 126 28.87 -13.04 7.66
N ALA A 127 28.76 -12.86 6.34
CA ALA A 127 27.49 -12.54 5.70
C ALA A 127 26.45 -13.66 5.89
N GLU A 128 26.88 -14.92 5.81
CA GLU A 128 26.01 -16.07 6.03
C GLU A 128 25.48 -16.11 7.47
N GLU A 129 26.35 -15.92 8.47
CA GLU A 129 25.90 -15.93 9.88
C GLU A 129 25.00 -14.74 10.19
N ALA A 130 25.29 -13.55 9.66
CA ALA A 130 24.46 -12.37 9.82
C ALA A 130 23.10 -12.51 9.13
N ALA A 131 23.07 -13.02 7.91
CA ALA A 131 21.83 -13.30 7.18
C ALA A 131 21.02 -14.41 7.86
N ALA A 132 21.68 -15.41 8.44
CA ALA A 132 21.04 -16.48 9.20
C ALA A 132 20.41 -15.98 10.49
N LEU A 133 21.01 -15.02 11.21
CA LEU A 133 20.40 -14.40 12.38
C LEU A 133 19.13 -13.64 12.03
N LEU A 134 19.15 -12.81 10.98
CA LEU A 134 17.96 -12.10 10.49
C LEU A 134 16.89 -13.08 10.02
N SER A 135 17.26 -14.03 9.17
CA SER A 135 16.35 -15.04 8.65
C SER A 135 15.76 -15.90 9.76
N GLY A 136 16.56 -16.26 10.76
CA GLY A 136 16.20 -17.04 11.94
C GLY A 136 15.32 -16.27 12.90
N PHE A 137 15.61 -15.01 13.19
CA PHE A 137 14.74 -14.16 14.01
C PHE A 137 13.40 -13.92 13.33
N PHE A 138 13.38 -13.57 12.04
CA PHE A 138 12.13 -13.51 11.31
C PHE A 138 11.49 -14.89 11.19
N ALA A 139 12.22 -16.02 11.24
CA ALA A 139 11.64 -17.37 11.27
C ALA A 139 10.99 -17.67 12.62
N THR A 140 11.60 -17.25 13.73
CA THR A 140 11.09 -17.40 15.09
C THR A 140 9.94 -16.45 15.35
N GLN A 141 10.02 -15.20 14.88
CA GLN A 141 8.86 -14.30 14.83
C GLN A 141 7.80 -14.91 13.93
N ARG A 142 8.10 -15.42 12.73
CA ARG A 142 7.14 -16.22 11.92
C ARG A 142 6.57 -17.46 12.65
N GLY A 143 7.27 -17.98 13.67
CA GLY A 143 6.86 -19.10 14.53
C GLY A 143 6.07 -18.70 15.79
N GLY A 144 6.20 -17.46 16.26
CA GLY A 144 5.47 -16.88 17.41
C GLY A 144 4.43 -15.83 17.05
N THR A 145 4.46 -15.33 15.82
CA THR A 145 3.54 -14.42 15.16
C THR A 145 3.38 -14.87 13.71
N SER A 146 2.20 -15.40 13.42
CA SER A 146 1.60 -15.62 12.10
C SER A 146 2.43 -15.06 10.93
N GLN A 147 3.07 -15.95 10.16
CA GLN A 147 3.62 -15.65 8.84
C GLN A 147 2.64 -14.77 8.04
N ALA A 148 3.11 -13.63 7.53
CA ALA A 148 2.67 -13.19 6.22
C ALA A 148 2.93 -14.34 5.25
N SER A 149 1.86 -15.06 4.96
CA SER A 149 1.86 -16.26 4.16
C SER A 149 2.45 -15.92 2.78
N ARG A 150 3.63 -16.44 2.48
CA ARG A 150 3.84 -17.07 1.16
C ARG A 150 3.29 -18.49 1.23
N ARG A 151 2.03 -18.63 1.65
CA ARG A 151 1.25 -19.79 1.23
C ARG A 151 1.18 -19.63 -0.29
N PRO A 152 1.63 -20.61 -1.08
CA PRO A 152 1.30 -20.61 -2.50
C PRO A 152 -0.19 -20.32 -2.60
N LEU A 153 -0.61 -19.42 -3.51
CA LEU A 153 -2.01 -19.40 -3.90
C LEU A 153 -2.37 -20.86 -4.18
N PRO A 154 -3.43 -21.41 -3.56
CA PRO A 154 -3.76 -22.82 -3.68
C PRO A 154 -3.72 -23.22 -5.16
N GLU A 155 -3.05 -24.34 -5.46
CA GLU A 155 -2.99 -24.85 -6.83
C GLU A 155 -4.41 -24.89 -7.41
N ARG A 156 -4.59 -24.17 -8.53
CA ARG A 156 -5.91 -23.96 -9.12
C ARG A 156 -6.32 -25.20 -9.89
N SER A 157 -7.03 -26.11 -9.24
CA SER A 157 -7.95 -27.00 -9.96
C SER A 157 -9.31 -26.32 -10.09
N PRO A 158 -9.91 -26.24 -11.30
CA PRO A 158 -11.22 -25.61 -11.54
C PRO A 158 -12.38 -26.17 -10.72
N ASP A 159 -12.21 -27.39 -10.19
CA ASP A 159 -13.22 -28.18 -9.48
C ASP A 159 -12.94 -28.34 -7.98
N GLN A 160 -11.87 -27.73 -7.46
CA GLN A 160 -11.56 -27.77 -6.03
C GLN A 160 -12.20 -26.59 -5.28
N ARG A 161 -12.69 -26.88 -4.06
CA ARG A 161 -13.18 -25.85 -3.13
C ARG A 161 -12.06 -24.82 -2.89
N PRO A 162 -12.36 -23.51 -2.94
CA PRO A 162 -11.36 -22.47 -2.65
C PRO A 162 -10.75 -22.66 -1.25
N ALA A 163 -9.46 -22.36 -1.10
CA ALA A 163 -8.82 -22.44 0.21
C ALA A 163 -9.40 -21.37 1.17
N PRO A 164 -9.33 -21.59 2.50
CA PRO A 164 -9.71 -20.59 3.49
C PRO A 164 -8.87 -19.32 3.35
N ALA A 165 -9.53 -18.19 3.12
CA ALA A 165 -8.93 -16.88 2.90
C ALA A 165 -10.00 -15.79 2.95
N LEU A 166 -9.56 -14.52 2.96
CA LEU A 166 -10.38 -13.36 2.61
C LEU A 166 -10.30 -13.14 1.10
N TYR A 167 -11.44 -13.20 0.42
CA TYR A 167 -11.54 -12.94 -1.01
C TYR A 167 -12.27 -11.64 -1.28
N LEU A 168 -11.67 -10.72 -2.04
CA LEU A 168 -12.35 -9.53 -2.53
C LEU A 168 -13.06 -9.92 -3.83
N VAL A 169 -14.38 -9.82 -3.85
CA VAL A 169 -15.22 -10.24 -4.98
C VAL A 169 -15.95 -9.04 -5.55
N PRO A 170 -15.60 -8.59 -6.77
CA PRO A 170 -16.34 -7.52 -7.41
C PRO A 170 -17.78 -7.91 -7.71
N THR A 171 -18.69 -6.98 -7.43
CA THR A 171 -20.11 -7.08 -7.75
C THR A 171 -20.42 -6.21 -8.98
N PRO A 172 -21.52 -6.46 -9.70
CA PRO A 172 -21.93 -5.60 -10.79
C PRO A 172 -22.11 -4.14 -10.41
N ILE A 173 -21.99 -3.24 -11.40
CA ILE A 173 -22.25 -1.80 -11.25
C ILE A 173 -23.59 -1.36 -11.89
N GLY A 174 -24.37 -2.29 -12.43
CA GLY A 174 -25.64 -1.98 -13.10
C GLY A 174 -26.34 -3.19 -13.71
N ASN A 175 -25.58 -4.04 -14.42
CA ASN A 175 -26.08 -5.25 -15.08
C ASN A 175 -25.63 -6.52 -14.37
N LEU A 176 -26.58 -7.41 -14.05
CA LEU A 176 -26.28 -8.69 -13.40
C LEU A 176 -25.36 -9.61 -14.22
N GLU A 177 -25.24 -9.41 -15.53
CA GLU A 177 -24.35 -10.21 -16.36
C GLU A 177 -22.86 -9.85 -16.17
N ASP A 178 -22.54 -8.72 -15.53
CA ASP A 178 -21.16 -8.27 -15.35
C ASP A 178 -20.44 -8.97 -14.18
N ILE A 179 -21.13 -9.84 -13.43
CA ILE A 179 -20.46 -10.69 -12.46
C ILE A 179 -19.58 -11.72 -13.18
N THR A 180 -18.36 -11.89 -12.73
CA THR A 180 -17.51 -12.94 -13.31
C THR A 180 -18.00 -14.32 -12.89
N VAL A 181 -17.86 -15.32 -13.78
CA VAL A 181 -18.14 -16.73 -13.46
C VAL A 181 -17.37 -17.18 -12.21
N ARG A 182 -16.14 -16.69 -12.03
CA ARG A 182 -15.31 -17.01 -10.85
C ARG A 182 -15.84 -16.35 -9.57
N GLY A 183 -16.27 -15.09 -9.65
CA GLY A 183 -16.91 -14.40 -8.53
C GLY A 183 -18.17 -15.12 -8.08
N LEU A 184 -19.02 -15.53 -9.02
CA LEU A 184 -20.23 -16.28 -8.73
C LEU A 184 -19.95 -17.66 -8.09
N LYS A 185 -18.99 -18.43 -8.64
CA LYS A 185 -18.57 -19.72 -8.04
C LYS A 185 -18.07 -19.52 -6.60
N LEU A 186 -17.29 -18.46 -6.35
CA LEU A 186 -16.76 -18.16 -5.04
C LEU A 186 -17.86 -17.72 -4.05
N LEU A 187 -18.80 -16.87 -4.45
CA LEU A 187 -19.93 -16.45 -3.59
C LEU A 187 -20.83 -17.62 -3.21
N ARG A 188 -21.03 -18.59 -4.12
CA ARG A 188 -21.75 -19.84 -3.82
C ARG A 188 -21.00 -20.73 -2.82
N ALA A 189 -19.67 -20.69 -2.82
CA ALA A 189 -18.82 -21.48 -1.92
C ALA A 189 -18.48 -20.77 -0.60
N ALA A 190 -18.69 -19.46 -0.51
CA ALA A 190 -18.33 -18.66 0.65
C ALA A 190 -19.18 -19.04 1.87
N ASP A 191 -18.52 -19.28 3.00
CA ASP A 191 -19.19 -19.54 4.28
C ASP A 191 -19.71 -18.22 4.89
N ILE A 192 -19.00 -17.12 4.66
CA ILE A 192 -19.32 -15.77 5.13
C ILE A 192 -19.23 -14.78 3.97
N VAL A 193 -20.17 -13.85 3.89
CA VAL A 193 -20.13 -12.71 2.97
C VAL A 193 -20.19 -11.40 3.77
N LEU A 194 -19.06 -10.69 3.81
CA LEU A 194 -18.94 -9.34 4.30
C LEU A 194 -19.43 -8.35 3.25
N CYS A 195 -20.36 -7.48 3.62
CA CYS A 195 -20.97 -6.49 2.73
C CYS A 195 -21.35 -5.23 3.49
N GLU A 196 -21.44 -4.10 2.78
CA GLU A 196 -21.87 -2.83 3.38
C GLU A 196 -23.33 -2.90 3.83
N ASP A 197 -24.24 -3.19 2.90
CA ASP A 197 -25.65 -3.44 3.18
C ASP A 197 -26.05 -4.91 2.93
N THR A 198 -26.38 -5.61 4.02
CA THR A 198 -26.83 -7.01 3.99
C THR A 198 -28.16 -7.21 3.26
N ARG A 199 -29.02 -6.19 3.21
CA ARG A 199 -30.30 -6.24 2.48
C ARG A 199 -30.07 -6.17 0.99
N HIS A 200 -29.22 -5.24 0.54
CA HIS A 200 -28.85 -5.06 -0.86
C HIS A 200 -28.11 -6.30 -1.37
N THR A 201 -27.02 -6.68 -0.71
CA THR A 201 -26.24 -7.86 -1.08
C THR A 201 -27.10 -9.13 -1.02
N GLY A 202 -27.99 -9.27 -0.04
CA GLY A 202 -28.91 -10.40 0.03
C GLY A 202 -29.89 -10.51 -1.14
N GLN A 203 -30.31 -9.39 -1.74
CA GLN A 203 -31.11 -9.38 -2.97
C GLN A 203 -30.28 -9.82 -4.17
N LEU A 204 -29.06 -9.30 -4.30
CA LEU A 204 -28.13 -9.67 -5.36
C LEU A 204 -27.83 -11.18 -5.34
N LEU A 205 -27.48 -11.73 -4.17
CA LEU A 205 -27.20 -13.16 -4.01
C LEU A 205 -28.42 -14.04 -4.33
N ARG A 206 -29.64 -13.55 -4.06
CA ARG A 206 -30.88 -14.25 -4.44
C ARG A 206 -31.01 -14.39 -5.96
N GLN A 207 -30.75 -13.32 -6.70
CA GLN A 207 -30.84 -13.32 -8.16
C GLN A 207 -29.86 -14.32 -8.79
N TYR A 208 -28.71 -14.55 -8.16
CA TYR A 208 -27.71 -15.51 -8.61
C TYR A 208 -27.87 -16.94 -8.06
N GLY A 209 -28.82 -17.18 -7.15
CA GLY A 209 -28.92 -18.44 -6.43
C GLY A 209 -27.68 -18.75 -5.58
N ALA A 210 -27.09 -17.73 -4.93
CA ALA A 210 -25.84 -17.81 -4.17
C ALA A 210 -26.05 -17.50 -2.66
N GLN A 211 -27.05 -18.15 -2.04
CA GLN A 211 -27.50 -17.83 -0.67
C GLN A 211 -26.88 -18.73 0.42
N GLY A 212 -25.80 -19.46 0.12
CA GLY A 212 -25.22 -20.44 1.04
C GLY A 212 -24.46 -19.84 2.24
N GLY A 213 -23.89 -18.64 2.07
CA GLY A 213 -23.06 -17.98 3.08
C GLY A 213 -23.84 -17.06 4.02
N ARG A 214 -23.34 -16.91 5.26
CA ARG A 214 -23.88 -15.96 6.24
C ARG A 214 -23.48 -14.54 5.89
N LEU A 215 -24.47 -13.65 5.70
CA LEU A 215 -24.25 -12.22 5.50
C LEU A 215 -23.83 -11.52 6.79
N VAL A 216 -22.81 -10.67 6.73
CA VAL A 216 -22.31 -9.88 7.86
C VAL A 216 -22.01 -8.46 7.39
N SER A 217 -22.43 -7.46 8.16
CA SER A 217 -22.17 -6.06 7.82
C SER A 217 -20.70 -5.67 8.04
N ASN A 218 -20.12 -5.01 7.03
CA ASN A 218 -18.80 -4.42 7.04
C ASN A 218 -18.87 -3.03 6.36
N HIS A 219 -18.86 -1.98 7.17
CA HIS A 219 -18.93 -0.58 6.75
C HIS A 219 -17.83 0.20 7.46
N GLU A 220 -17.55 1.43 7.00
CA GLU A 220 -16.36 2.20 7.39
C GLU A 220 -16.10 2.25 8.92
N HIS A 221 -17.16 2.37 9.72
CA HIS A 221 -17.07 2.46 11.18
C HIS A 221 -16.76 1.14 11.91
N ASN A 222 -16.96 -0.03 11.31
CA ASN A 222 -16.81 -1.33 11.99
C ASN A 222 -15.70 -2.22 11.41
N GLU A 223 -15.04 -1.81 10.32
CA GLU A 223 -14.05 -2.63 9.63
C GLU A 223 -12.94 -3.15 10.55
N ARG A 224 -12.47 -2.31 11.48
CA ARG A 224 -11.42 -2.67 12.45
C ARG A 224 -11.86 -3.80 13.38
N GLU A 225 -13.11 -3.78 13.81
CA GLU A 225 -13.67 -4.84 14.66
C GLU A 225 -13.84 -6.13 13.85
N ARG A 226 -14.22 -6.00 12.58
CA ARG A 226 -14.40 -7.15 11.66
C ARG A 226 -13.12 -7.90 11.36
N VAL A 227 -11.94 -7.27 11.49
CA VAL A 227 -10.65 -7.98 11.35
C VAL A 227 -10.57 -9.20 12.27
N ARG A 228 -10.94 -9.05 13.56
CA ARG A 228 -10.88 -10.16 14.53
C ARG A 228 -11.76 -11.33 14.15
N ASP A 229 -12.94 -11.01 13.61
CA ASP A 229 -13.89 -11.99 13.11
C ASP A 229 -13.34 -12.73 11.89
N VAL A 230 -12.76 -12.03 10.92
CA VAL A 230 -12.17 -12.62 9.71
C VAL A 230 -11.02 -13.54 10.07
N VAL A 231 -10.09 -13.10 10.93
CA VAL A 231 -8.96 -13.91 11.40
C VAL A 231 -9.46 -15.22 12.01
N ARG A 232 -10.46 -15.14 12.89
CA ARG A 232 -11.09 -16.32 13.50
C ARG A 232 -11.71 -17.24 12.43
N TRP A 233 -12.55 -16.73 11.54
CA TRP A 233 -13.23 -17.57 10.55
C TRP A 233 -12.26 -18.25 9.59
N VAL A 234 -11.24 -17.55 9.11
CA VAL A 234 -10.23 -18.15 8.25
C VAL A 234 -9.41 -19.20 9.01
N GLY A 235 -9.09 -18.96 10.28
CA GLY A 235 -8.47 -19.95 11.16
C GLY A 235 -9.33 -21.20 11.39
N GLU A 236 -10.65 -21.07 11.39
CA GLU A 236 -11.63 -22.17 11.42
C GLU A 236 -11.79 -22.88 10.05
N GLY A 237 -11.02 -22.50 9.04
CA GLY A 237 -11.08 -23.10 7.71
C GLY A 237 -12.22 -22.57 6.83
N LYS A 238 -12.77 -21.39 7.12
CA LYS A 238 -13.86 -20.78 6.35
C LYS A 238 -13.36 -19.91 5.20
N ILE A 239 -14.18 -19.85 4.15
CA ILE A 239 -14.04 -18.94 3.02
C ILE A 239 -14.84 -17.68 3.33
N VAL A 240 -14.15 -16.53 3.39
CA VAL A 240 -14.77 -15.23 3.65
C VAL A 240 -14.73 -14.41 2.36
N ALA A 241 -15.88 -14.02 1.83
CA ALA A 241 -15.96 -13.07 0.72
C ALA A 241 -16.23 -11.66 1.24
N LEU A 242 -15.51 -10.66 0.74
CA LEU A 242 -15.80 -9.25 0.91
C LEU A 242 -16.33 -8.70 -0.41
N VAL A 243 -17.51 -8.12 -0.37
CA VAL A 243 -18.16 -7.43 -1.49
C VAL A 243 -18.46 -5.99 -1.12
N SER A 244 -18.51 -5.10 -2.11
CA SER A 244 -19.16 -3.80 -1.99
C SER A 244 -20.56 -3.88 -2.62
N ASP A 245 -21.37 -2.85 -2.36
CA ASP A 245 -22.70 -2.73 -2.96
C ASP A 245 -22.64 -2.69 -4.49
N ALA A 246 -21.58 -2.12 -5.06
CA ALA A 246 -21.29 -2.15 -6.49
C ALA A 246 -19.79 -2.07 -6.76
N GLY A 247 -19.31 -2.83 -7.75
CA GLY A 247 -17.95 -2.71 -8.27
C GLY A 247 -16.88 -3.38 -7.40
N MET A 248 -15.72 -2.73 -7.28
CA MET A 248 -14.51 -3.31 -6.67
C MET A 248 -14.44 -2.99 -5.17
N PRO A 249 -14.49 -3.98 -4.26
CA PRO A 249 -14.46 -3.75 -2.82
C PRO A 249 -13.17 -3.05 -2.39
N GLY A 250 -13.30 -2.07 -1.49
CA GLY A 250 -12.17 -1.29 -0.96
C GLY A 250 -11.66 -0.16 -1.87
N ILE A 251 -12.26 0.07 -3.04
CA ILE A 251 -11.92 1.19 -3.94
C ILE A 251 -13.05 2.22 -3.91
N SER A 252 -12.82 3.34 -3.21
CA SER A 252 -13.87 4.33 -2.89
C SER A 252 -15.06 3.79 -2.09
N ASP A 253 -14.92 2.57 -1.56
CA ASP A 253 -15.86 1.86 -0.70
C ASP A 253 -15.15 1.37 0.59
N PRO A 254 -15.89 0.99 1.64
CA PRO A 254 -15.33 0.23 2.75
C PRO A 254 -14.64 -1.05 2.28
N GLY A 255 -13.56 -1.43 2.95
CA GLY A 255 -12.80 -2.66 2.73
C GLY A 255 -11.32 -2.52 3.06
N TYR A 256 -10.76 -1.32 2.88
CA TYR A 256 -9.33 -1.05 3.08
C TYR A 256 -8.84 -1.47 4.47
N ARG A 257 -9.54 -1.07 5.53
CA ARG A 257 -9.07 -1.35 6.90
C ARG A 257 -9.20 -2.84 7.23
N ALA A 258 -10.22 -3.51 6.71
CA ALA A 258 -10.38 -4.95 6.85
C ALA A 258 -9.26 -5.72 6.14
N VAL A 259 -8.92 -5.33 4.90
CA VAL A 259 -7.83 -5.92 4.12
C VAL A 259 -6.49 -5.70 4.81
N HIS A 260 -6.18 -4.47 5.22
CA HIS A 260 -4.94 -4.13 5.92
C HIS A 260 -4.78 -4.97 7.20
N GLY A 261 -5.79 -4.99 8.06
CA GLY A 261 -5.72 -5.77 9.31
C GLY A 261 -5.62 -7.28 9.08
N CYS A 262 -6.19 -7.80 7.99
CA CYS A 262 -6.03 -9.21 7.61
C CYS A 262 -4.59 -9.51 7.16
N ILE A 263 -3.98 -8.61 6.37
CA ILE A 263 -2.57 -8.73 5.96
C ILE A 263 -1.66 -8.74 7.19
N ASP A 264 -1.86 -7.80 8.12
CA ASP A 264 -1.08 -7.72 9.36
C ASP A 264 -1.21 -8.99 10.23
N ALA A 265 -2.39 -9.62 10.20
CA ALA A 265 -2.66 -10.85 10.93
C ALA A 265 -2.21 -12.14 10.19
N GLY A 266 -1.62 -12.02 9.00
CA GLY A 266 -1.20 -13.16 8.17
C GLY A 266 -2.34 -13.94 7.51
N VAL A 267 -3.55 -13.38 7.47
CA VAL A 267 -4.69 -13.96 6.74
C VAL A 267 -4.43 -13.83 5.23
N PRO A 268 -4.53 -14.92 4.44
CA PRO A 268 -4.42 -14.83 3.00
C PRO A 268 -5.52 -13.92 2.42
N VAL A 269 -5.12 -12.95 1.60
CA VAL A 269 -6.04 -12.05 0.90
C VAL A 269 -5.92 -12.27 -0.61
N VAL A 270 -7.06 -12.49 -1.27
CA VAL A 270 -7.11 -12.78 -2.71
C VAL A 270 -8.12 -11.86 -3.40
N ALA A 271 -7.64 -10.98 -4.27
CA ALA A 271 -8.51 -10.16 -5.10
C ALA A 271 -8.95 -10.88 -6.38
N LEU A 272 -10.25 -10.85 -6.68
CA LEU A 272 -10.78 -11.26 -7.98
C LEU A 272 -10.84 -10.06 -8.93
N PRO A 273 -10.53 -10.23 -10.23
CA PRO A 273 -10.87 -9.23 -11.23
C PRO A 273 -12.39 -9.19 -11.41
N GLY A 274 -12.90 -8.06 -11.86
CA GLY A 274 -14.32 -7.86 -12.14
C GLY A 274 -14.65 -6.39 -12.40
N ALA A 275 -15.94 -6.06 -12.29
CA ALA A 275 -16.46 -4.74 -12.64
C ALA A 275 -15.83 -3.62 -11.80
N THR A 276 -15.46 -2.53 -12.47
CA THR A 276 -15.00 -1.28 -11.86
C THR A 276 -15.40 -0.11 -12.75
N ALA A 277 -16.20 0.82 -12.21
CA ALA A 277 -16.73 1.94 -12.99
C ALA A 277 -15.60 2.83 -13.55
N ALA A 278 -14.55 3.10 -12.76
CA ALA A 278 -13.41 3.92 -13.17
C ALA A 278 -12.71 3.39 -14.44
N MET A 279 -12.34 2.10 -14.46
CA MET A 279 -11.61 1.54 -15.60
C MET A 279 -12.52 1.31 -16.81
N THR A 280 -13.77 0.91 -16.58
CA THR A 280 -14.77 0.79 -17.65
C THR A 280 -14.98 2.14 -18.36
N ALA A 281 -15.14 3.22 -17.58
CA ALA A 281 -15.30 4.55 -18.13
C ALA A 281 -14.04 5.03 -18.89
N ALA A 282 -12.86 4.77 -18.34
CA ALA A 282 -11.58 5.14 -18.97
C ALA A 282 -11.39 4.47 -20.32
N ALA A 283 -11.64 3.16 -20.39
CA ALA A 283 -11.54 2.39 -21.63
C ALA A 283 -12.45 2.92 -22.74
N ALA A 284 -13.65 3.39 -22.40
CA ALA A 284 -14.62 3.93 -23.36
C ALA A 284 -14.52 5.45 -23.56
N SER A 285 -13.64 6.15 -22.84
CA SER A 285 -13.61 7.63 -22.82
C SER A 285 -13.12 8.24 -24.14
N GLY A 286 -12.11 7.62 -24.76
CA GLY A 286 -11.36 8.22 -25.87
C GLY A 286 -10.29 9.22 -25.42
N LEU A 287 -10.01 9.34 -24.12
CA LEU A 287 -8.85 10.06 -23.59
C LEU A 287 -7.61 9.15 -23.51
N PRO A 288 -6.39 9.70 -23.39
CA PRO A 288 -5.19 8.90 -23.17
C PRO A 288 -5.30 8.03 -21.92
N THR A 289 -4.85 6.77 -22.02
CA THR A 289 -4.94 5.73 -20.98
C THR A 289 -3.59 5.10 -20.65
N ASP A 290 -2.50 5.61 -21.21
CA ASP A 290 -1.11 5.23 -20.90
C ASP A 290 -0.73 5.57 -19.45
N ALA A 291 -1.30 6.65 -18.90
CA ALA A 291 -1.25 6.99 -17.49
C ALA A 291 -2.63 7.48 -17.02
N LEU A 292 -3.05 7.00 -15.84
CA LEU A 292 -4.33 7.34 -15.23
C LEU A 292 -4.12 7.71 -13.75
N TYR A 293 -4.75 8.79 -13.32
CA TYR A 293 -4.87 9.12 -11.90
C TYR A 293 -6.32 8.96 -11.44
N PHE A 294 -6.57 8.06 -10.51
CA PHE A 294 -7.89 7.90 -9.88
C PHE A 294 -7.99 8.77 -8.62
N GLY A 295 -8.81 9.82 -8.68
CA GLY A 295 -9.03 10.75 -7.57
C GLY A 295 -10.21 10.40 -6.66
N GLY A 296 -11.02 9.40 -7.01
CA GLY A 296 -12.23 9.04 -6.26
C GLY A 296 -13.20 10.22 -6.15
N PHE A 297 -13.80 10.40 -4.97
CA PHE A 297 -14.67 11.54 -4.67
C PHE A 297 -13.88 12.74 -4.15
N LEU A 298 -14.11 13.92 -4.71
CA LEU A 298 -13.54 15.16 -4.19
C LEU A 298 -14.12 15.54 -2.81
N PRO A 299 -13.34 16.23 -1.95
CA PRO A 299 -13.87 16.79 -0.71
C PRO A 299 -15.09 17.67 -0.96
N GLN A 300 -16.07 17.62 -0.04
CA GLN A 300 -17.30 18.40 -0.19
C GLN A 300 -17.12 19.88 0.11
N LYS A 301 -16.20 20.26 1.01
CA LYS A 301 -16.00 21.64 1.46
C LYS A 301 -14.51 21.96 1.64
N LYS A 302 -13.95 21.64 2.82
CA LYS A 302 -12.56 21.97 3.17
C LYS A 302 -11.60 21.21 2.26
N GLY A 303 -10.68 21.94 1.64
CA GLY A 303 -9.65 21.37 0.76
C GLY A 303 -10.10 21.07 -0.68
N ARG A 304 -11.37 21.36 -1.05
CA ARG A 304 -11.87 21.11 -2.42
C ARG A 304 -11.11 21.92 -3.47
N GLY A 305 -10.92 23.23 -3.26
CA GLY A 305 -10.18 24.10 -4.19
C GLY A 305 -8.76 23.60 -4.44
N LEU A 306 -8.00 23.30 -3.39
CA LEU A 306 -6.64 22.76 -3.52
C LEU A 306 -6.62 21.38 -4.22
N ALA A 307 -7.62 20.53 -3.96
CA ALA A 307 -7.75 19.24 -4.65
C ALA A 307 -7.99 19.43 -6.16
N LEU A 308 -8.84 20.40 -6.53
CA LEU A 308 -9.12 20.76 -7.92
C LEU A 308 -7.89 21.34 -8.63
N GLU A 309 -7.17 22.25 -7.99
CA GLU A 309 -5.91 22.81 -8.52
C GLU A 309 -4.88 21.72 -8.81
N ARG A 310 -4.69 20.79 -7.85
CA ARG A 310 -3.78 19.64 -8.02
C ARG A 310 -4.22 18.70 -9.14
N LEU A 311 -5.53 18.50 -9.31
CA LEU A 311 -6.11 17.74 -10.42
C LEU A 311 -5.83 18.42 -11.75
N ALA A 312 -6.03 19.73 -11.83
CA ALA A 312 -5.94 20.49 -13.08
C ALA A 312 -4.52 20.53 -13.66
N ALA A 313 -3.52 20.45 -12.77
CA ALA A 313 -2.09 20.45 -13.07
C ALA A 313 -1.51 19.07 -13.45
N ARG A 314 -2.31 17.99 -13.40
CA ARG A 314 -1.84 16.64 -13.77
C ARG A 314 -1.71 16.49 -15.28
N ALA A 315 -0.63 15.84 -15.71
CA ALA A 315 -0.39 15.53 -17.12
C ALA A 315 -1.15 14.28 -17.59
N GLU A 316 -1.47 13.38 -16.66
CA GLU A 316 -2.25 12.17 -16.91
C GLU A 316 -3.76 12.41 -16.89
N THR A 317 -4.54 11.53 -17.54
CA THR A 317 -6.00 11.57 -17.45
C THR A 317 -6.45 11.31 -16.02
N VAL A 318 -7.31 12.18 -15.50
CA VAL A 318 -7.85 12.08 -14.14
C VAL A 318 -9.26 11.52 -14.16
N ILE A 319 -9.52 10.54 -13.29
CA ILE A 319 -10.83 9.90 -13.12
C ILE A 319 -11.38 10.25 -11.74
N LEU A 320 -12.60 10.78 -11.71
CA LEU A 320 -13.33 11.15 -10.50
C LEU A 320 -14.68 10.42 -10.47
N TYR A 321 -15.16 10.17 -9.25
CA TYR A 321 -16.57 9.89 -9.01
C TYR A 321 -17.26 11.15 -8.51
N GLU A 322 -18.46 11.42 -9.02
CA GLU A 322 -19.21 12.61 -8.62
C GLU A 322 -20.71 12.34 -8.59
N SER A 323 -21.39 12.96 -7.61
CA SER A 323 -22.85 12.90 -7.52
C SER A 323 -23.48 13.69 -8.66
N PRO A 324 -24.58 13.20 -9.28
CA PRO A 324 -25.25 13.91 -10.37
C PRO A 324 -25.67 15.33 -9.99
N HIS A 325 -26.02 15.55 -8.72
CA HIS A 325 -26.42 16.86 -8.18
C HIS A 325 -25.28 17.87 -8.09
N ARG A 326 -24.02 17.42 -8.16
CA ARG A 326 -22.82 18.26 -8.07
C ARG A 326 -22.08 18.39 -9.40
N ILE A 327 -22.57 17.76 -10.46
CA ILE A 327 -21.89 17.78 -11.76
C ILE A 327 -21.80 19.20 -12.33
N LEU A 328 -22.87 19.99 -12.26
CA LEU A 328 -22.83 21.38 -12.72
C LEU A 328 -21.80 22.21 -11.94
N GLN A 329 -21.80 22.10 -10.61
CA GLN A 329 -20.80 22.75 -9.76
C GLN A 329 -19.37 22.31 -10.11
N LEU A 330 -19.14 21.00 -10.32
CA LEU A 330 -17.83 20.49 -10.71
C LEU A 330 -17.40 21.05 -12.07
N LEU A 331 -18.30 21.17 -13.04
CA LEU A 331 -17.99 21.73 -14.36
C LEU A 331 -17.61 23.22 -14.27
N GLU A 332 -18.34 24.00 -13.46
CA GLU A 332 -17.98 25.40 -13.17
C GLU A 332 -16.59 25.53 -12.54
N GLU A 333 -16.31 24.67 -11.55
CA GLU A 333 -15.03 24.63 -10.86
C GLU A 333 -13.89 24.22 -11.80
N LEU A 334 -14.10 23.20 -12.64
CA LEU A 334 -13.14 22.74 -13.65
C LEU A 334 -12.88 23.81 -14.71
N GLU A 335 -13.90 24.53 -15.14
CA GLU A 335 -13.75 25.63 -16.09
C GLU A 335 -12.84 26.73 -15.51
N HIS A 336 -12.98 26.99 -14.21
CA HIS A 336 -12.13 27.95 -13.50
C HIS A 336 -10.67 27.49 -13.37
N VAL A 337 -10.43 26.22 -12.98
CA VAL A 337 -9.06 25.74 -12.67
C VAL A 337 -8.31 25.14 -13.86
N ALA A 338 -9.02 24.57 -14.83
CA ALA A 338 -8.44 23.84 -15.97
C ALA A 338 -8.72 24.48 -17.33
N GLY A 339 -9.60 25.49 -17.36
CA GLY A 339 -10.01 26.22 -18.56
C GLY A 339 -11.18 25.55 -19.29
N SER A 340 -12.00 26.38 -19.96
CA SER A 340 -13.20 25.97 -20.69
C SER A 340 -12.93 24.97 -21.83
N GLY A 341 -11.75 25.03 -22.44
CA GLY A 341 -11.31 24.16 -23.54
C GLY A 341 -10.82 22.78 -23.11
N ARG A 342 -10.68 22.49 -21.80
CA ARG A 342 -10.19 21.19 -21.33
C ARG A 342 -11.11 20.07 -21.79
N ARG A 343 -10.57 19.02 -22.39
CA ARG A 343 -11.35 17.84 -22.81
C ARG A 343 -11.80 17.04 -21.59
N ILE A 344 -13.08 16.69 -21.56
CA ILE A 344 -13.66 15.87 -20.50
C ILE A 344 -14.64 14.84 -21.06
N VAL A 345 -14.90 13.82 -20.25
CA VAL A 345 -15.94 12.82 -20.49
C VAL A 345 -16.74 12.60 -19.21
N ILE A 346 -18.06 12.65 -19.29
CA ILE A 346 -18.95 12.18 -18.22
C ILE A 346 -19.59 10.89 -18.69
N ALA A 347 -19.24 9.77 -18.06
CA ALA A 347 -19.92 8.50 -18.24
C ALA A 347 -20.97 8.34 -17.14
N ARG A 348 -22.25 8.23 -17.49
CA ARG A 348 -23.33 8.03 -16.52
C ARG A 348 -24.02 6.68 -16.71
N GLU A 349 -24.49 6.14 -15.59
CA GLU A 349 -25.33 4.94 -15.56
C GLU A 349 -24.68 3.77 -16.32
N LEU A 350 -23.35 3.61 -16.16
CA LEU A 350 -22.58 2.55 -16.80
C LEU A 350 -23.22 1.18 -16.54
N SER A 351 -23.32 0.39 -17.61
CA SER A 351 -23.91 -0.95 -17.63
C SER A 351 -25.44 -0.97 -17.36
N LYS A 352 -26.11 0.17 -17.20
CA LYS A 352 -27.56 0.26 -17.01
C LYS A 352 -28.28 0.66 -18.30
N MET A 353 -29.61 0.63 -18.27
CA MET A 353 -30.46 0.96 -19.43
C MET A 353 -30.23 2.37 -20.00
N HIS A 354 -29.79 3.32 -19.19
CA HIS A 354 -29.58 4.72 -19.57
C HIS A 354 -28.10 5.12 -19.64
N GLU A 355 -27.22 4.15 -19.92
CA GLU A 355 -25.79 4.41 -20.14
C GLU A 355 -25.58 5.50 -21.20
N GLU A 356 -24.80 6.53 -20.87
CA GLU A 356 -24.45 7.62 -21.79
C GLU A 356 -23.03 8.13 -21.50
N TYR A 357 -22.33 8.51 -22.57
CA TYR A 357 -21.07 9.25 -22.50
C TYR A 357 -21.24 10.64 -23.11
N LEU A 358 -21.11 11.67 -22.29
CA LEU A 358 -21.00 13.06 -22.74
C LEU A 358 -19.53 13.38 -22.96
N ARG A 359 -19.13 13.66 -24.20
CA ARG A 359 -17.74 13.98 -24.57
C ARG A 359 -17.67 15.37 -25.17
N GLY A 360 -16.67 16.14 -24.76
CA GLY A 360 -16.50 17.49 -25.28
C GLY A 360 -15.41 18.24 -24.52
N THR A 361 -15.36 19.54 -24.73
CA THR A 361 -14.71 20.46 -23.79
C THR A 361 -15.56 20.65 -22.53
N VAL A 362 -14.98 21.20 -21.46
CA VAL A 362 -15.74 21.56 -20.24
C VAL A 362 -16.95 22.43 -20.60
N ALA A 363 -16.76 23.45 -21.43
CA ALA A 363 -17.84 24.35 -21.82
C ALA A 363 -18.95 23.65 -22.62
N GLU A 364 -18.60 22.79 -23.58
CA GLU A 364 -19.57 22.04 -24.38
C GLU A 364 -20.43 21.12 -23.52
N VAL A 365 -19.78 20.35 -22.63
CA VAL A 365 -20.49 19.42 -21.75
C VAL A 365 -21.32 20.16 -20.71
N ARG A 366 -20.82 21.27 -20.16
CA ARG A 366 -21.56 22.14 -19.24
C ARG A 366 -22.84 22.67 -19.88
N ALA A 367 -22.77 23.22 -21.09
CA ALA A 367 -23.94 23.71 -21.81
C ALA A 367 -25.01 22.61 -22.02
N VAL A 368 -24.59 21.38 -22.33
CA VAL A 368 -25.50 20.23 -22.45
C VAL A 368 -26.17 19.90 -21.12
N VAL A 369 -25.43 19.88 -20.01
CA VAL A 369 -25.97 19.56 -18.68
C VAL A 369 -26.93 20.67 -18.20
N GLU A 370 -26.59 21.94 -18.42
CA GLU A 370 -27.44 23.09 -18.09
C GLU A 370 -28.76 23.07 -18.88
N ALA A 371 -28.70 22.82 -20.18
CA ALA A 371 -29.89 22.73 -21.04
C ALA A 371 -30.84 21.60 -20.63
N ARG A 372 -30.32 20.54 -19.99
CA ARG A 372 -31.12 19.42 -19.43
C ARG A 372 -31.68 19.71 -18.04
N GLY A 373 -31.28 20.80 -17.39
CA GLY A 373 -31.60 21.08 -15.99
C GLY A 373 -30.87 20.17 -15.01
N GLY A 374 -29.70 19.63 -15.40
CA GLY A 374 -28.92 18.65 -14.66
C GLY A 374 -28.95 17.25 -15.26
N ILE A 375 -28.26 16.32 -14.58
CA ILE A 375 -28.27 14.89 -14.92
C ILE A 375 -28.69 14.05 -13.71
N LYS A 376 -28.97 12.77 -13.93
CA LYS A 376 -29.38 11.78 -12.92
C LYS A 376 -28.50 10.54 -13.03
N GLY A 377 -28.55 9.72 -11.98
CA GLY A 377 -27.81 8.47 -11.91
C GLY A 377 -26.37 8.66 -11.45
N GLU A 378 -25.59 7.59 -11.51
CA GLU A 378 -24.19 7.57 -11.05
C GLU A 378 -23.27 8.04 -12.17
N CYS A 379 -22.26 8.85 -11.84
CA CYS A 379 -21.37 9.49 -12.82
C CYS A 379 -19.90 9.21 -12.52
N VAL A 380 -19.17 8.82 -13.55
CA VAL A 380 -17.71 8.85 -13.61
C VAL A 380 -17.29 10.00 -14.51
N VAL A 381 -16.45 10.90 -13.98
CA VAL A 381 -15.96 12.07 -14.71
C VAL A 381 -14.49 11.85 -15.03
N LEU A 382 -14.14 11.93 -16.31
CA LEU A 382 -12.77 11.88 -16.78
C LEU A 382 -12.37 13.26 -17.30
N VAL A 383 -11.21 13.73 -16.86
CA VAL A 383 -10.63 15.01 -17.25
C VAL A 383 -9.31 14.71 -17.93
N ALA A 384 -9.11 15.19 -19.15
CA ALA A 384 -7.84 15.05 -19.84
C ALA A 384 -6.73 15.72 -19.01
N GLY A 385 -5.51 15.20 -19.13
CA GLY A 385 -4.34 15.85 -18.55
C GLY A 385 -4.14 17.27 -19.09
N SER A 386 -3.38 18.09 -18.36
CA SER A 386 -2.86 19.35 -18.89
C SER A 386 -1.94 19.03 -20.06
N ALA A 387 -2.19 19.62 -21.22
CA ALA A 387 -1.21 19.56 -22.30
C ALA A 387 0.11 20.12 -21.76
N THR A 388 1.17 19.31 -21.77
CA THR A 388 2.52 19.86 -21.81
C THR A 388 2.63 20.60 -23.14
N GLU A 389 2.92 21.89 -23.10
CA GLU A 389 3.49 22.56 -24.27
C GLU A 389 4.77 21.77 -24.61
N GLU A 390 4.73 20.98 -25.68
CA GLU A 390 5.93 20.45 -26.34
C GLU A 390 6.60 21.54 -27.18
#